data_AF-A0A4U9XM03-F1
#
_entry.id   AF-A0A4U9XM03-F1
#
_cell.length_a   1.000
_cell.length_b   1.000
_cell.length_c   1.000
_cell.angle_alpha   90.00
_cell.angle_beta   90.00
_cell.angle_gamma   90.00
#
_symmetry.space_group_name_H-M   'P 1'
#
loop_
_entity.id
_entity.type
_entity.pdbx_description
1 polymer ?
#
loop_
_entity_poly.entity_id
_entity_poly.type
_entity_poly.pdbx_seq_one_letter_code
_entity_poly.pdbx_strand_id
1 'polypeptide(L)'
;MYRNAAVTLGIEHANITIASPIRVTGESVLAGIYYSLEENGAKVPQENKNLAQQELSTLSGINAENSGKNGYDPDKLNVALTDIKAAVAKGGSGLSKEEIQKIVDETLKNYGLKNAMTSDQISLIVNFAVNLSNSGIISNSHFTATLNSLKDSIVSKSGSTFKNINLNFDSAKAVETGKGIWQQIVEFFKSLIG
;
A
#
# COMPACT_ATOMS: atom_id res chain seq x y z
N MET A 1 -0.64 -2.81 9.93
CA MET A 1 0.72 -2.55 9.39
C MET A 1 1.58 -3.82 9.23
N TYR A 2 1.84 -4.63 10.26
CA TYR A 2 2.78 -5.78 10.15
C TYR A 2 2.41 -6.81 9.09
N ARG A 3 1.12 -7.13 9.01
CA ARG A 3 0.59 -8.04 7.98
C ARG A 3 0.82 -7.50 6.55
N ASN A 4 0.80 -6.19 6.40
CA ASN A 4 1.01 -5.49 5.14
C ASN A 4 2.48 -5.61 4.70
N ALA A 5 3.41 -5.35 5.62
CA ALA A 5 4.84 -5.55 5.40
C ALA A 5 5.22 -7.02 5.17
N ALA A 6 4.54 -7.97 5.84
CA ALA A 6 4.75 -9.40 5.63
C ALA A 6 4.43 -9.83 4.18
N VAL A 7 3.33 -9.33 3.59
CA VAL A 7 3.01 -9.60 2.19
C VAL A 7 4.07 -9.00 1.25
N THR A 8 4.62 -7.82 1.58
CA THR A 8 5.72 -7.20 0.83
C THR A 8 7.02 -8.00 0.92
N LEU A 9 7.25 -8.76 1.99
CA LEU A 9 8.34 -9.74 2.06
C LEU A 9 8.14 -10.95 1.12
N GLY A 10 6.93 -11.12 0.55
CA GLY A 10 6.55 -12.29 -0.24
C GLY A 10 5.93 -13.41 0.61
N ILE A 11 5.47 -13.10 1.82
CA ILE A 11 4.82 -14.09 2.69
C ILE A 11 3.35 -14.21 2.27
N GLU A 12 3.00 -15.37 1.74
CA GLU A 12 1.64 -15.68 1.27
C GLU A 12 0.79 -16.28 2.40
N HIS A 13 1.35 -17.26 3.10
CA HIS A 13 0.67 -17.99 4.17
C HIS A 13 1.59 -18.14 5.39
N ALA A 14 1.33 -17.37 6.44
CA ALA A 14 2.03 -17.50 7.71
C ALA A 14 1.12 -17.18 8.89
N ASN A 15 1.32 -17.89 10.00
CA ASN A 15 0.80 -17.50 11.29
C ASN A 15 1.89 -16.73 12.05
N ILE A 16 1.71 -15.42 12.20
CA ILE A 16 2.70 -14.55 12.85
C ILE A 16 2.15 -14.15 14.21
N THR A 17 2.80 -14.62 15.28
CA THR A 17 2.51 -14.22 16.66
C THR A 17 3.60 -13.27 17.16
N ILE A 18 3.22 -12.06 17.53
CA ILE A 18 4.13 -11.05 18.08
C ILE A 18 3.85 -10.94 19.57
N ALA A 19 4.82 -11.33 20.38
CA ALA A 19 4.77 -11.18 21.84
C ALA A 19 5.92 -10.26 22.27
N SER A 20 5.60 -9.21 23.03
CA SER A 20 6.62 -8.32 23.58
C SER A 20 6.16 -7.77 24.94
N PRO A 21 7.07 -7.68 25.93
CA PRO A 21 6.76 -7.08 27.24
C PRO A 21 6.57 -5.55 27.16
N ILE A 22 7.06 -4.91 26.10
CA ILE A 22 6.92 -3.48 25.82
C ILE A 22 6.46 -3.27 24.37
N ARG A 23 5.90 -2.10 24.05
CA ARG A 23 5.54 -1.80 22.66
C ARG A 23 6.81 -1.79 21.79
N VAL A 24 6.87 -2.68 20.81
CA VAL A 24 7.99 -2.77 19.85
C VAL A 24 7.85 -1.72 18.74
N THR A 25 8.99 -1.17 18.32
CA THR A 25 9.07 -0.46 17.05
C THR A 25 8.99 -1.48 15.93
N GLY A 26 8.31 -1.14 14.85
CA GLY A 26 7.94 -2.14 13.87
C GLY A 26 9.13 -2.81 13.18
N GLU A 27 10.26 -2.12 13.07
CA GLU A 27 11.43 -2.66 12.36
C GLU A 27 11.99 -3.92 13.02
N SER A 28 12.01 -3.98 14.35
CA SER A 28 12.51 -5.16 15.09
C SER A 28 11.68 -6.42 14.84
N VAL A 29 10.35 -6.26 14.73
CA VAL A 29 9.43 -7.34 14.39
C VAL A 29 9.70 -7.84 12.98
N LEU A 30 9.83 -6.91 12.02
CA LEU A 30 10.05 -7.27 10.62
C LEU A 30 11.39 -8.00 10.44
N ALA A 31 12.43 -7.55 11.15
CA ALA A 31 13.72 -8.21 11.20
C ALA A 31 13.63 -9.65 11.71
N GLY A 32 12.92 -9.86 12.82
CA GLY A 32 12.68 -11.20 13.35
C GLY A 32 11.94 -12.11 12.37
N ILE A 33 10.97 -11.58 11.62
CA ILE A 33 10.20 -12.34 10.63
C ILE A 33 11.12 -12.86 9.51
N TYR A 34 11.84 -11.98 8.80
CA TYR A 34 12.66 -12.46 7.69
C TYR A 34 13.89 -13.25 8.16
N TYR A 35 14.46 -12.94 9.34
CA TYR A 35 15.53 -13.76 9.93
C TYR A 35 15.03 -15.19 10.19
N SER A 36 13.85 -15.34 10.80
CA SER A 36 13.25 -16.65 11.03
C SER A 36 12.98 -17.39 9.72
N LEU A 37 12.51 -16.71 8.67
CA LEU A 37 12.29 -17.32 7.36
C LEU A 37 13.61 -17.83 6.74
N GLU A 38 14.66 -17.03 6.80
CA GLU A 38 15.98 -17.38 6.25
C GLU A 38 16.65 -18.52 7.00
N GLU A 39 16.57 -18.55 8.33
CA GLU A 39 17.01 -19.68 9.16
C GLU A 39 16.26 -20.98 8.81
N ASN A 40 15.01 -20.88 8.35
CA ASN A 40 14.21 -22.02 7.88
C ASN A 40 14.38 -22.32 6.38
N GLY A 41 15.39 -21.73 5.72
CA GLY A 41 15.77 -22.03 4.35
C GLY A 41 15.00 -21.26 3.26
N ALA A 42 14.12 -20.34 3.64
CA ALA A 42 13.46 -19.45 2.67
C ALA A 42 14.45 -18.37 2.21
N LYS A 43 14.39 -18.01 0.91
CA LYS A 43 15.14 -16.86 0.39
C LYS A 43 14.24 -15.64 0.35
N VAL A 44 14.54 -14.64 1.15
CA VAL A 44 13.85 -13.35 1.12
C VAL A 44 14.73 -12.36 0.36
N PRO A 45 14.32 -11.89 -0.84
CA PRO A 45 15.12 -10.94 -1.61
C PRO A 45 15.42 -9.67 -0.82
N GLN A 46 16.64 -9.13 -0.93
CA GLN A 46 17.01 -7.90 -0.22
C GLN A 46 16.13 -6.72 -0.62
N GLU A 47 15.71 -6.66 -1.89
CA GLU A 47 14.73 -5.68 -2.38
C GLU A 47 13.41 -5.74 -1.60
N ASN A 48 12.88 -6.94 -1.36
CA ASN A 48 11.63 -7.14 -0.60
C ASN A 48 11.81 -6.71 0.85
N LYS A 49 12.96 -7.01 1.46
CA LYS A 49 13.28 -6.56 2.83
C LYS A 49 13.28 -5.03 2.91
N ASN A 50 13.96 -4.37 1.98
CA ASN A 50 14.04 -2.91 1.94
C ASN A 50 12.66 -2.27 1.72
N LEU A 51 11.86 -2.82 0.81
CA LEU A 51 10.49 -2.37 0.55
C LEU A 51 9.58 -2.54 1.77
N ALA A 52 9.63 -3.70 2.42
CA ALA A 52 8.83 -3.96 3.61
C ALA A 52 9.24 -3.04 4.79
N GLN A 53 10.52 -2.72 4.92
CA GLN A 53 11.01 -1.74 5.91
C GLN A 53 10.54 -0.33 5.57
N GLN A 54 10.67 0.11 4.32
CA GLN A 54 10.18 1.41 3.86
C GLN A 54 8.67 1.55 4.11
N GLU A 55 7.90 0.51 3.75
CA GLU A 55 6.45 0.46 4.00
C GLU A 55 6.14 0.63 5.49
N LEU A 56 6.81 -0.16 6.33
CA LEU A 56 6.54 -0.18 7.75
C LEU A 56 6.89 1.14 8.42
N SER A 57 8.03 1.74 8.05
CA SER A 57 8.44 3.07 8.52
C SER A 57 7.42 4.12 8.09
N THR A 58 7.02 4.11 6.81
CA THR A 58 6.00 5.03 6.26
C THR A 58 4.68 4.91 7.03
N LEU A 59 4.14 3.70 7.16
CA LEU A 59 2.89 3.47 7.88
C LEU A 59 3.00 3.83 9.37
N SER A 60 4.11 3.50 10.02
CA SER A 60 4.30 3.79 11.44
C SER A 60 4.37 5.28 11.71
N GLY A 61 5.11 6.03 10.89
CA GLY A 61 5.21 7.49 10.99
C GLY A 61 3.84 8.16 10.78
N ILE A 62 3.14 7.81 9.71
CA ILE A 62 1.80 8.37 9.42
C ILE A 62 0.81 8.04 10.54
N ASN A 63 0.82 6.81 11.06
CA ASN A 63 -0.05 6.41 12.17
C ASN A 63 0.27 7.17 13.47
N ALA A 64 1.55 7.37 13.77
CA ALA A 64 1.96 8.10 14.97
C ALA A 64 1.55 9.57 14.90
N GLU A 65 1.79 10.22 13.75
CA GLU A 65 1.48 11.64 13.54
C GLU A 65 -0.02 11.94 13.46
N ASN A 66 -0.85 10.98 13.03
CA ASN A 66 -2.30 11.14 12.92
C ASN A 66 -3.09 10.41 14.03
N SER A 67 -2.41 9.93 15.08
CA SER A 67 -3.05 9.23 16.19
C SER A 67 -4.10 10.13 16.87
N GLY A 68 -5.35 9.66 16.92
CA GLY A 68 -6.47 10.40 17.52
C GLY A 68 -7.03 11.55 16.67
N LYS A 69 -6.53 11.73 15.44
CA LYS A 69 -7.03 12.77 14.52
C LYS A 69 -8.39 12.36 13.93
N ASN A 70 -9.35 13.28 13.98
CA ASN A 70 -10.66 13.06 13.37
C ASN A 70 -10.54 12.79 11.87
N GLY A 71 -11.24 11.75 11.40
CA GLY A 71 -11.24 11.33 9.99
C GLY A 71 -10.07 10.42 9.59
N TYR A 72 -9.08 10.22 10.47
CA TYR A 72 -8.01 9.26 10.25
C TYR A 72 -8.31 7.92 10.95
N ASP A 73 -8.10 6.82 10.25
CA ASP A 73 -8.24 5.47 10.79
C ASP A 73 -7.09 4.58 10.27
N PRO A 74 -6.30 3.96 11.17
CA PRO A 74 -5.18 3.10 10.79
C PRO A 74 -5.57 1.88 9.94
N ASP A 75 -6.76 1.29 10.16
CA ASP A 75 -7.23 0.14 9.40
C ASP A 75 -7.62 0.58 7.99
N LYS A 76 -8.25 1.75 7.84
CA LYS A 76 -8.50 2.33 6.50
C LYS A 76 -7.21 2.55 5.74
N LEU A 77 -6.16 3.05 6.39
CA LEU A 77 -4.87 3.24 5.72
C LEU A 77 -4.24 1.88 5.33
N ASN A 78 -4.34 0.87 6.21
CA ASN A 78 -3.84 -0.47 5.89
C ASN A 78 -4.55 -1.05 4.66
N VAL A 79 -5.87 -0.91 4.56
CA VAL A 79 -6.64 -1.42 3.41
C VAL A 79 -6.43 -0.56 2.15
N ALA A 80 -6.33 0.77 2.29
CA ALA A 80 -5.97 1.64 1.19
C ALA A 80 -4.62 1.24 0.58
N LEU A 81 -3.64 0.91 1.43
CA LEU A 81 -2.34 0.48 0.96
C LEU A 81 -2.39 -0.89 0.25
N THR A 82 -3.22 -1.84 0.69
CA THR A 82 -3.39 -3.10 -0.04
C THR A 82 -3.96 -2.87 -1.45
N ASP A 83 -4.90 -1.95 -1.59
CA ASP A 83 -5.48 -1.61 -2.91
C ASP A 83 -4.49 -0.84 -3.80
N ILE A 84 -3.70 0.08 -3.23
CA ILE A 84 -2.61 0.75 -3.96
C ILE A 84 -1.62 -0.29 -4.50
N LYS A 85 -1.17 -1.23 -3.66
CA LYS A 85 -0.24 -2.28 -4.07
C LYS A 85 -0.82 -3.15 -5.19
N ALA A 86 -2.08 -3.55 -5.07
CA ALA A 86 -2.76 -4.37 -6.08
C ALA A 86 -2.90 -3.62 -7.42
N ALA A 87 -3.26 -2.33 -7.38
CA ALA A 87 -3.37 -1.49 -8.57
C ALA A 87 -2.01 -1.25 -9.24
N VAL A 88 -0.96 -0.99 -8.46
CA VAL A 88 0.42 -0.85 -8.95
C VAL A 88 0.89 -2.17 -9.58
N ALA A 89 0.67 -3.31 -8.91
CA ALA A 89 1.07 -4.61 -9.44
C ALA A 89 0.34 -4.95 -10.75
N LYS A 90 -0.95 -4.57 -10.87
CA LYS A 90 -1.74 -4.73 -12.09
C LYS A 90 -1.25 -3.83 -13.23
N GLY A 91 -0.83 -2.61 -12.94
CA GLY A 91 -0.25 -1.70 -13.94
C GLY A 91 1.18 -2.05 -14.33
N GLY A 92 1.91 -2.78 -13.47
CA GLY A 92 3.26 -3.26 -13.72
C GLY A 92 4.32 -2.14 -13.71
N SER A 93 5.54 -2.48 -14.12
CA SER A 93 6.69 -1.58 -14.11
C SER A 93 6.66 -0.45 -15.15
N GLY A 94 5.61 -0.37 -15.97
CA GLY A 94 5.42 0.66 -16.98
C GLY A 94 4.70 1.91 -16.50
N LEU A 95 4.23 1.93 -15.25
CA LEU A 95 3.49 3.07 -14.70
C LEU A 95 4.40 4.30 -14.52
N SER A 96 3.94 5.46 -14.98
CA SER A 96 4.61 6.73 -14.69
C SER A 96 4.42 7.14 -13.23
N LYS A 97 5.29 8.02 -12.72
CA LYS A 97 5.14 8.58 -11.36
C LYS A 97 3.79 9.29 -11.19
N GLU A 98 3.31 9.96 -12.23
CA GLU A 98 2.03 10.65 -12.26
C GLU A 98 0.84 9.68 -12.23
N GLU A 99 0.93 8.54 -12.96
CA GLU A 99 -0.08 7.48 -12.87
C GLU A 99 -0.12 6.88 -11.46
N ILE A 100 1.03 6.66 -10.84
CA ILE A 100 1.14 6.15 -9.46
C ILE A 100 0.58 7.16 -8.45
N GLN A 101 0.94 8.44 -8.58
CA GLN A 101 0.39 9.52 -7.76
C GLN A 101 -1.14 9.49 -7.80
N LYS A 102 -1.72 9.35 -8.98
CA LYS A 102 -3.17 9.29 -9.17
C LYS A 102 -3.80 8.03 -8.55
N ILE A 103 -3.16 6.87 -8.70
CA ILE A 103 -3.60 5.62 -8.03
C ILE A 103 -3.67 5.86 -6.51
N VAL A 104 -2.63 6.44 -5.93
CA VAL A 104 -2.58 6.75 -4.49
C VAL A 104 -3.68 7.74 -4.11
N ASP A 105 -3.79 8.85 -4.82
CA ASP A 105 -4.76 9.92 -4.54
C ASP A 105 -6.21 9.44 -4.57
N GLU A 106 -6.59 8.72 -5.62
CA GLU A 106 -7.96 8.21 -5.78
C GLU A 106 -8.26 7.12 -4.75
N THR A 107 -7.28 6.27 -4.42
CA THR A 107 -7.45 5.25 -3.38
C THR A 107 -7.62 5.91 -2.01
N LEU A 108 -6.75 6.84 -1.61
CA LEU A 108 -6.87 7.55 -0.34
C LEU A 108 -8.17 8.36 -0.25
N LYS A 109 -8.65 8.91 -1.37
CA LYS A 109 -9.96 9.58 -1.44
C LYS A 109 -11.11 8.60 -1.20
N ASN A 110 -11.10 7.42 -1.84
CA ASN A 110 -12.11 6.37 -1.63
C ASN A 110 -12.22 5.95 -0.16
N TYR A 111 -11.08 5.86 0.53
CA TYR A 111 -11.04 5.52 1.96
C TYR A 111 -11.27 6.73 2.90
N GLY A 112 -11.54 7.93 2.35
CA GLY A 112 -11.78 9.14 3.13
C GLY A 112 -10.55 9.69 3.84
N LEU A 113 -9.35 9.26 3.46
CA LEU A 113 -8.07 9.61 4.11
C LEU A 113 -7.39 10.82 3.48
N LYS A 114 -7.73 11.15 2.22
CA LYS A 114 -7.06 12.24 1.46
C LYS A 114 -7.02 13.57 2.20
N ASN A 115 -8.11 13.94 2.88
CA ASN A 115 -8.19 15.20 3.63
C ASN A 115 -7.70 15.06 5.09
N ALA A 116 -7.49 13.83 5.56
CA ALA A 116 -7.02 13.54 6.91
C ALA A 116 -5.49 13.47 6.99
N MET A 117 -4.78 13.47 5.85
CA MET A 117 -3.33 13.31 5.76
C MET A 117 -2.67 14.54 5.13
N THR A 118 -1.39 14.75 5.41
CA THR A 118 -0.62 15.85 4.79
C THR A 118 -0.07 15.45 3.42
N SER A 119 0.29 16.44 2.59
CA SER A 119 0.91 16.19 1.28
C SER A 119 2.22 15.41 1.40
N ASP A 120 2.99 15.64 2.47
CA ASP A 120 4.24 14.91 2.72
C ASP A 120 3.98 13.44 3.02
N GLN A 121 2.97 13.15 3.85
CA GLN A 121 2.54 11.77 4.14
C GLN A 121 2.04 11.05 2.89
N ILE A 122 1.29 11.73 2.03
CA ILE A 122 0.85 11.19 0.74
C ILE A 122 2.08 10.93 -0.16
N SER A 123 3.05 11.85 -0.19
CA SER A 123 4.28 11.70 -0.98
C SER A 123 5.12 10.49 -0.54
N LEU A 124 5.15 10.17 0.76
CA LEU A 124 5.80 8.95 1.27
C LEU A 124 5.16 7.69 0.69
N ILE A 125 3.81 7.64 0.62
CA ILE A 125 3.08 6.51 0.03
C ILE A 125 3.34 6.40 -1.47
N VAL A 126 3.40 7.53 -2.17
CA VAL A 126 3.71 7.57 -3.61
C VAL A 126 5.13 7.07 -3.88
N ASN A 127 6.11 7.51 -3.09
CA ASN A 127 7.49 7.01 -3.22
C ASN A 127 7.58 5.51 -2.93
N PHE A 128 6.84 5.01 -1.94
CA PHE A 128 6.73 3.56 -1.71
C PHE A 128 6.12 2.84 -2.92
N ALA A 129 5.02 3.36 -3.48
CA ALA A 129 4.34 2.76 -4.62
C ALA A 129 5.21 2.77 -5.89
N VAL A 130 6.02 3.81 -6.11
CA VAL A 130 7.04 3.86 -7.18
C VAL A 130 8.08 2.77 -6.99
N ASN A 131 8.62 2.63 -5.78
CA ASN A 131 9.63 1.60 -5.51
C ASN A 131 9.04 0.19 -5.67
N LEU A 132 7.79 -0.02 -5.24
CA LEU A 132 7.06 -1.27 -5.45
C LEU A 132 6.90 -1.58 -6.94
N SER A 133 6.47 -0.60 -7.74
CA SER A 133 6.29 -0.74 -9.19
C SER A 133 7.57 -1.21 -9.91
N ASN A 134 8.74 -0.94 -9.34
CA ASN A 134 10.04 -1.29 -9.91
C ASN A 134 10.64 -2.58 -9.33
N SER A 135 9.91 -3.29 -8.47
CA SER A 135 10.42 -4.44 -7.73
C SER A 135 9.90 -5.78 -8.26
N GLY A 136 10.65 -6.86 -8.03
CA GLY A 136 10.28 -8.19 -8.50
C GLY A 136 9.00 -8.76 -7.88
N ILE A 137 8.58 -8.27 -6.71
CA ILE A 137 7.41 -8.82 -6.00
C ILE A 137 6.10 -8.64 -6.78
N ILE A 138 5.97 -7.60 -7.62
CA ILE A 138 4.75 -7.38 -8.41
C ILE A 138 4.53 -8.45 -9.48
N SER A 139 5.59 -9.16 -9.86
CA SER A 139 5.53 -10.27 -10.81
C SER A 139 5.19 -11.62 -10.14
N ASN A 140 5.12 -11.70 -8.81
CA ASN A 140 4.65 -12.91 -8.13
C ASN A 140 3.14 -13.10 -8.41
N SER A 141 2.78 -14.25 -8.96
CA SER A 141 1.41 -14.62 -9.35
C SER A 141 0.40 -14.62 -8.19
N HIS A 142 0.87 -14.83 -6.96
CA HIS A 142 0.07 -14.87 -5.74
C HIS A 142 0.04 -13.53 -5.00
N PHE A 143 0.83 -12.53 -5.41
CA PHE A 143 0.94 -11.26 -4.68
C PHE A 143 -0.42 -10.55 -4.56
N THR A 144 -1.11 -10.34 -5.68
CA THR A 144 -2.44 -9.70 -5.68
C THR A 144 -3.49 -10.52 -4.94
N ALA A 145 -3.46 -11.85 -5.06
CA ALA A 145 -4.39 -12.73 -4.33
C ALA A 145 -4.16 -12.67 -2.81
N THR A 146 -2.90 -12.59 -2.38
CA THR A 146 -2.52 -12.42 -0.98
C THR A 146 -2.94 -11.06 -0.45
N LEU A 147 -2.79 -10.00 -1.24
CA LEU A 147 -3.28 -8.65 -0.89
C LEU A 147 -4.80 -8.61 -0.71
N ASN A 148 -5.56 -9.27 -1.59
CA ASN A 148 -7.02 -9.37 -1.47
C ASN A 148 -7.42 -10.14 -0.20
N SER A 149 -6.77 -11.28 0.06
CA SER A 149 -7.02 -12.06 1.28
C SER A 149 -6.69 -11.27 2.55
N LEU A 150 -5.61 -10.47 2.51
CA LEU A 150 -5.25 -9.56 3.60
C LEU A 150 -6.34 -8.50 3.81
N LYS A 151 -6.79 -7.85 2.74
CA LYS A 151 -7.87 -6.86 2.77
C LYS A 151 -9.14 -7.42 3.39
N ASP A 152 -9.63 -8.56 2.89
CA ASP A 152 -10.84 -9.21 3.40
C ASP A 152 -10.72 -9.54 4.89
N SER A 153 -9.53 -9.98 5.30
CA SER A 153 -9.25 -10.30 6.70
C SER A 153 -9.13 -9.06 7.60
N ILE A 154 -8.71 -7.91 7.08
CA ILE A 154 -8.76 -6.64 7.84
C ILE A 154 -10.20 -6.19 7.95
N VAL A 155 -10.90 -6.05 6.82
CA VAL A 155 -12.29 -5.58 6.75
C VAL A 155 -13.21 -6.39 7.68
N SER A 156 -13.11 -7.72 7.65
CA SER A 156 -13.92 -8.60 8.51
C SER A 156 -13.66 -8.40 10.00
N LYS A 157 -12.44 -8.01 10.39
CA LYS A 157 -12.08 -7.75 11.80
C LYS A 157 -12.39 -6.32 12.25
N SER A 158 -12.50 -5.38 11.33
CA SER A 158 -12.69 -3.95 11.62
C SER A 158 -14.16 -3.53 11.79
N GLY A 159 -15.12 -4.46 11.79
CA GLY A 159 -16.53 -4.20 12.10
C GLY A 159 -17.14 -3.08 11.24
N SER A 160 -17.62 -2.00 11.87
CA SER A 160 -18.32 -0.90 11.18
C SER A 160 -17.40 0.13 10.50
N THR A 161 -16.08 0.04 10.65
CA THR A 161 -15.12 1.02 10.11
C THR A 161 -15.27 1.25 8.60
N PHE A 162 -15.68 0.22 7.86
CA PHE A 162 -15.79 0.23 6.39
C PHE A 162 -17.21 0.36 5.84
N LYS A 163 -18.24 0.58 6.69
CA LYS A 163 -19.66 0.50 6.30
C LYS A 163 -20.05 1.40 5.10
N ASN A 164 -19.40 2.55 4.94
CA ASN A 164 -19.69 3.52 3.88
C ASN A 164 -18.53 3.68 2.88
N ILE A 165 -17.68 2.66 2.77
CA ILE A 165 -16.51 2.67 1.87
C ILE A 165 -16.76 1.70 0.73
N ASN A 166 -16.45 2.11 -0.50
CA ASN A 166 -16.49 1.20 -1.64
C ASN A 166 -15.27 0.27 -1.59
N LEU A 167 -15.47 -0.93 -1.05
CA LEU A 167 -14.42 -1.95 -0.95
C LEU A 167 -14.12 -2.64 -2.28
N ASN A 168 -14.96 -2.49 -3.30
CA ASN A 168 -14.71 -3.03 -4.64
C ASN A 168 -14.08 -1.98 -5.58
N PHE A 169 -13.50 -0.93 -5.01
CA PHE A 169 -12.85 0.14 -5.75
C PHE A 169 -11.57 -0.36 -6.44
N ASP A 170 -11.58 -0.37 -7.79
CA ASP A 170 -10.40 -0.68 -8.62
C ASP A 170 -9.80 0.64 -9.11
N SER A 171 -8.78 1.14 -8.39
CA SER A 171 -8.11 2.40 -8.72
C SER A 171 -7.37 2.34 -10.06
N ALA A 172 -6.87 1.16 -10.48
CA ALA A 172 -6.29 0.99 -11.80
C ALA A 172 -7.33 1.21 -12.91
N LYS A 173 -8.56 0.67 -12.76
CA LYS A 173 -9.67 0.94 -13.68
C LYS A 173 -10.15 2.39 -13.64
N ALA A 174 -10.15 3.03 -12.48
CA ALA A 174 -10.49 4.46 -12.36
C ALA A 174 -9.46 5.33 -13.10
N VAL A 175 -8.18 4.95 -13.07
CA VAL A 175 -7.13 5.58 -13.88
C VAL A 175 -7.34 5.30 -15.36
N GLU A 176 -7.53 4.04 -15.78
CA GLU A 176 -7.78 3.60 -17.17
C GLU A 176 -9.02 4.24 -17.80
N THR A 177 -10.16 4.23 -17.11
CA THR A 177 -11.41 4.86 -17.56
C THR A 177 -11.25 6.38 -17.65
N GLY A 178 -10.40 6.94 -16.79
CA GLY A 178 -9.98 8.34 -16.90
C GLY A 178 -8.98 8.60 -18.03
N LYS A 179 -8.23 7.62 -18.54
CA LYS A 179 -7.15 7.86 -19.52
C LYS A 179 -7.64 8.59 -20.77
N GLY A 180 -8.86 8.32 -21.25
CA GLY A 180 -9.44 9.03 -22.41
C GLY A 180 -9.76 10.50 -22.14
N ILE A 181 -10.30 10.83 -20.96
CA ILE A 181 -10.56 12.21 -20.54
C ILE A 181 -9.22 12.94 -20.25
N TRP A 182 -8.22 12.22 -19.74
CA TRP A 182 -6.90 12.78 -19.43
C TRP A 182 -6.01 12.98 -20.65
N GLN A 183 -6.07 12.10 -21.67
CA GLN A 183 -5.42 12.34 -22.97
C GLN A 183 -5.93 13.64 -23.59
N GLN A 184 -7.24 13.85 -23.57
CA GLN A 184 -7.86 15.10 -24.05
C GLN A 184 -7.42 16.33 -23.26
N ILE A 185 -7.29 16.23 -21.92
CA ILE A 185 -6.80 17.34 -21.08
C ILE A 185 -5.31 17.62 -21.32
N VAL A 186 -4.47 16.60 -21.43
CA VAL A 186 -3.03 16.76 -21.70
C VAL A 186 -2.79 17.30 -23.11
N GLU A 187 -3.56 16.87 -24.10
CA GLU A 187 -3.53 17.42 -25.46
C GLU A 187 -4.04 18.86 -25.50
N PHE A 188 -5.13 19.16 -24.79
CA PHE A 188 -5.64 20.51 -24.62
C PHE A 188 -4.58 21.45 -24.04
N PHE A 189 -3.88 21.05 -22.97
CA PHE A 189 -2.80 21.86 -22.40
C PHE A 189 -1.57 21.92 -23.31
N LYS A 190 -1.14 20.82 -23.94
CA LYS A 190 -0.04 20.86 -24.92
C LYS A 190 -0.32 21.79 -26.11
N SER A 191 -1.58 21.96 -26.50
CA SER A 191 -2.01 22.91 -27.54
C SER A 191 -2.09 24.37 -27.08
N LEU A 192 -2.02 24.62 -25.76
CA LEU A 192 -2.13 25.96 -25.17
C LEU A 192 -0.76 26.58 -24.87
N ILE A 193 0.28 25.75 -24.71
CA ILE A 193 1.68 26.13 -24.46
C ILE A 193 2.61 25.81 -25.64
N GLY A 194 2.05 25.35 -26.75
CA GLY A 194 2.73 25.15 -28.04
C GLY A 194 2.24 26.13 -29.09
#